data_AF-A0A8T3Q325-F1
#
_entry.id   AF-A0A8T3Q325-F1
#
_cell.length_a   1.000
_cell.length_b   1.000
_cell.length_c   1.000
_cell.angle_alpha   90.00
_cell.angle_beta   90.00
_cell.angle_gamma   90.00
#
_symmetry.space_group_name_H-M   'P 1'
#
loop_
_entity.id
_entity.type
_entity.pdbx_description
1 polymer ?
#
loop_
_entity_poly.entity_id
_entity_poly.type
_entity_poly.pdbx_seq_one_letter_code
_entity_poly.pdbx_strand_id
1 'polypeptide(L)'
;MYPEHLTRATTRLSRRSSGDLRVIRRATTRIEEVSAALDRQLLAELRPDEQVRLLRQATSQITRAANDAIQAYRRVTEGLQAEGQRSDTDPSEAARMAETLSTARAEMLEALEVASRRYPWAKPWRPIEE
;
A
#
# COMPACT_ATOMS: atom_id res chain seq x y z
N MET A 1 -27.57 20.14 -19.65
CA MET A 1 -27.72 20.48 -18.22
C MET A 1 -27.37 19.22 -17.44
N TYR A 2 -26.12 19.09 -16.97
CA TYR A 2 -25.71 17.91 -16.20
C TYR A 2 -26.18 18.09 -14.75
N PRO A 3 -26.76 17.05 -14.12
CA PRO A 3 -27.30 17.17 -12.78
C PRO A 3 -26.15 17.35 -11.77
N GLU A 4 -26.20 18.44 -11.00
CA GLU A 4 -25.22 18.83 -9.97
C GLU A 4 -24.99 17.75 -8.90
N HIS A 5 -25.90 16.78 -8.78
CA HIS A 5 -25.80 15.65 -7.87
C HIS A 5 -24.62 14.72 -8.21
N LEU A 6 -24.34 14.52 -9.51
CA LEU A 6 -23.18 13.73 -9.95
C LEU A 6 -21.86 14.40 -9.53
N THR A 7 -21.76 15.73 -9.62
CA THR A 7 -20.54 16.49 -9.29
C THR A 7 -20.24 16.53 -7.78
N ARG A 8 -21.22 16.24 -6.92
CA ARG A 8 -21.06 16.29 -5.46
C ARG A 8 -20.62 14.96 -4.87
N ALA A 9 -21.15 13.84 -5.37
CA ALA A 9 -20.73 12.49 -4.96
C ALA A 9 -19.28 12.20 -5.40
N THR A 10 -18.96 12.54 -6.65
CA THR A 10 -17.62 12.49 -7.28
C THR A 10 -16.55 13.18 -6.40
N THR A 11 -16.80 14.42 -6.00
CA THR A 11 -15.84 15.19 -5.18
C THR A 11 -15.62 14.57 -3.78
N ARG A 12 -16.59 13.83 -3.23
CA ARG A 12 -16.51 13.32 -1.86
C ARG A 12 -15.75 12.01 -1.75
N LEU A 13 -16.01 11.04 -2.65
CA LEU A 13 -15.27 9.78 -2.70
C LEU A 13 -13.79 10.05 -2.98
N SER A 14 -13.50 10.87 -3.98
CA SER A 14 -12.13 11.28 -4.32
C SER A 14 -11.42 11.96 -3.14
N ARG A 15 -12.06 12.93 -2.46
CA ARG A 15 -11.46 13.59 -1.28
C ARG A 15 -11.18 12.61 -0.15
N ARG A 16 -12.11 11.72 0.17
CA ARG A 16 -11.98 10.76 1.27
C ARG A 16 -10.93 9.69 1.01
N SER A 17 -10.89 9.17 -0.22
CA SER A 17 -9.98 8.06 -0.60
C SER A 17 -8.57 8.56 -0.98
N SER A 18 -8.41 9.83 -1.36
CA SER A 18 -7.11 10.39 -1.75
C SER A 18 -6.04 10.29 -0.65
N GLY A 19 -6.44 10.45 0.62
CA GLY A 19 -5.53 10.34 1.77
C GLY A 19 -5.02 8.91 1.92
N ASP A 20 -5.92 7.93 1.90
CA ASP A 20 -5.57 6.53 2.04
C ASP A 20 -4.79 5.97 0.84
N LEU A 21 -5.11 6.41 -0.39
CA LEU A 21 -4.28 6.10 -1.57
C LEU A 21 -2.84 6.62 -1.44
N ARG A 22 -2.67 7.82 -0.87
CA ARG A 22 -1.32 8.35 -0.58
C ARG A 22 -0.61 7.52 0.47
N VAL A 23 -1.31 6.98 1.47
CA VAL A 23 -0.73 6.07 2.48
C VAL A 23 -0.21 4.79 1.82
N ILE A 24 -1.00 4.18 0.92
CA ILE A 24 -0.58 2.97 0.19
C ILE A 24 0.67 3.25 -0.64
N ARG A 25 0.67 4.31 -1.46
CA ARG A 25 1.83 4.67 -2.28
C ARG A 25 3.07 4.99 -1.43
N ARG A 26 2.88 5.72 -0.33
CA ARG A 26 3.97 6.04 0.61
C ARG A 26 4.55 4.79 1.25
N ALA A 27 3.73 3.78 1.55
CA ALA A 27 4.23 2.51 2.05
C ALA A 27 5.11 1.80 1.02
N THR A 28 4.70 1.76 -0.25
CA THR A 28 5.52 1.22 -1.35
C THR A 28 6.88 1.90 -1.41
N THR A 29 6.92 3.23 -1.53
CA THR A 29 8.19 3.99 -1.55
C THR A 29 9.01 3.73 -0.30
N ARG A 30 8.37 3.65 0.88
CA ARG A 30 9.06 3.40 2.14
C ARG A 30 9.72 2.02 2.17
N ILE A 31 9.06 1.00 1.64
CA ILE A 31 9.61 -0.36 1.56
C ILE A 31 10.86 -0.34 0.69
N GLU A 32 10.79 0.27 -0.49
CA GLU A 32 11.93 0.39 -1.41
C GLU A 32 13.10 1.14 -0.79
N GLU A 33 12.84 2.28 -0.14
CA GLU A 33 13.86 3.06 0.58
C GLU A 33 14.55 2.26 1.68
N VAL A 34 13.77 1.54 2.49
CA VAL A 34 14.30 0.73 3.59
C VAL A 34 15.16 -0.41 3.04
N SER A 35 14.71 -1.09 1.98
CA SER A 35 15.51 -2.13 1.31
C SER A 35 16.82 -1.58 0.75
N ALA A 36 16.78 -0.45 0.03
CA ALA A 36 17.99 0.16 -0.52
C ALA A 36 18.96 0.69 0.56
N ALA A 37 18.43 1.17 1.69
CA ALA A 37 19.24 1.56 2.84
C ALA A 37 19.90 0.33 3.50
N LEU A 38 19.13 -0.75 3.69
CA LEU A 38 19.63 -1.98 4.28
C LEU A 38 20.74 -2.60 3.43
N ASP A 39 20.58 -2.65 2.10
CA ASP A 39 21.60 -3.15 1.18
C ASP A 39 22.94 -2.41 1.38
N ARG A 40 22.90 -1.08 1.45
CA ARG A 40 24.11 -0.26 1.69
C ARG A 40 24.73 -0.53 3.06
N GLN A 41 23.91 -0.72 4.09
CA GLN A 41 24.40 -0.98 5.44
C GLN A 41 25.03 -2.37 5.57
N LEU A 42 24.41 -3.40 4.96
CA LEU A 42 24.94 -4.77 4.97
C LEU A 42 26.26 -4.89 4.20
N LEU A 43 26.45 -4.13 3.12
CA LEU A 43 27.72 -4.10 2.39
C LEU A 43 28.87 -3.53 3.23
N ALA A 44 28.57 -2.62 4.18
CA ALA A 44 29.57 -1.95 5.00
C ALA A 44 29.81 -2.64 6.35
N GLU A 45 28.86 -3.44 6.84
CA GLU A 45 28.92 -4.07 8.16
C GLU A 45 29.42 -5.51 8.06
N LEU A 46 30.53 -5.83 8.72
CA LEU A 46 31.15 -7.16 8.71
C LEU A 46 30.83 -7.97 9.96
N ARG A 47 30.28 -7.35 11.01
CA ARG A 47 29.97 -8.03 12.28
C ARG A 47 28.62 -8.75 12.15
N PRO A 48 28.57 -10.08 12.34
CA PRO A 48 27.34 -10.85 12.18
C PRO A 48 26.19 -10.38 13.07
N ASP A 49 26.47 -10.01 14.32
CA ASP A 49 25.44 -9.56 15.26
C ASP A 49 24.80 -8.23 14.84
N GLU A 50 25.61 -7.30 14.31
CA GLU A 50 25.12 -6.02 13.84
C GLU A 50 24.36 -6.17 12.52
N GLN A 51 24.81 -7.04 11.61
CA GLN A 51 24.02 -7.42 10.43
C GLN A 51 22.62 -7.92 10.85
N VAL A 52 22.53 -8.87 11.79
CA VAL A 52 21.25 -9.38 12.30
C VAL A 52 20.37 -8.28 12.91
N ARG A 53 20.97 -7.31 13.61
CA ARG A 53 20.24 -6.17 14.17
C ARG A 53 19.66 -5.27 13.08
N LEU A 54 20.46 -4.88 12.09
CA LEU A 54 20.03 -4.05 10.94
C LEU A 54 18.87 -4.72 10.20
N LEU A 55 19.02 -6.02 9.99
CA LEU A 55 18.02 -6.89 9.39
C LEU A 55 16.68 -6.88 10.15
N ARG A 56 16.70 -7.09 11.47
CA ARG A 56 15.48 -7.02 12.31
C ARG A 56 14.82 -5.64 12.28
N GLN A 57 15.64 -4.59 12.28
CA GLN A 57 15.17 -3.22 12.24
C GLN A 57 14.49 -2.89 10.90
N ALA A 58 15.06 -3.33 9.78
CA ALA A 58 14.47 -3.17 8.45
C ALA A 58 13.15 -3.93 8.33
N THR A 59 13.10 -5.21 8.75
CA THR A 59 11.87 -6.00 8.76
C THR A 59 10.77 -5.31 9.55
N SER A 60 11.08 -4.82 10.76
CA SER A 60 10.09 -4.12 11.60
C SER A 60 9.53 -2.86 10.92
N GLN A 61 10.35 -2.13 10.16
CA GLN A 61 9.90 -0.96 9.41
C GLN A 61 9.02 -1.33 8.22
N ILE A 62 9.44 -2.34 7.45
CA ILE A 62 8.68 -2.85 6.30
C ILE A 62 7.31 -3.38 6.75
N THR A 63 7.25 -4.17 7.82
CA THR A 63 5.99 -4.69 8.37
C THR A 63 5.05 -3.58 8.81
N ARG A 64 5.56 -2.52 9.46
CA ARG A 64 4.72 -1.37 9.85
C ARG A 64 4.14 -0.65 8.62
N ALA A 65 4.98 -0.34 7.63
CA ALA A 65 4.53 0.29 6.40
C ALA A 65 3.47 -0.54 5.67
N ALA A 66 3.69 -1.86 5.57
CA ALA A 66 2.74 -2.79 4.96
C ALA A 66 1.40 -2.82 5.72
N ASN A 67 1.42 -2.86 7.04
CA ASN A 67 0.20 -2.85 7.86
C ASN A 67 -0.59 -1.55 7.67
N ASP A 68 0.07 -0.40 7.66
CA ASP A 68 -0.58 0.90 7.43
C ASP A 68 -1.29 0.94 6.07
N ALA A 69 -0.63 0.40 5.03
CA ALA A 69 -1.20 0.30 3.69
C ALA A 69 -2.36 -0.69 3.59
N ILE A 70 -2.28 -1.84 4.27
CA ILE A 70 -3.40 -2.81 4.34
C ILE A 70 -4.62 -2.16 4.98
N GLN A 71 -4.44 -1.41 6.06
CA GLN A 71 -5.55 -0.71 6.72
C GLN A 71 -6.13 0.40 5.84
N ALA A 72 -5.27 1.15 5.13
CA ALA A 72 -5.72 2.15 4.16
C ALA A 72 -6.49 1.50 2.99
N TYR A 73 -6.00 0.38 2.46
CA TYR A 73 -6.68 -0.39 1.40
C TYR A 73 -8.07 -0.83 1.84
N ARG A 74 -8.21 -1.37 3.06
CA ARG A 74 -9.52 -1.76 3.61
C ARG A 74 -10.49 -0.58 3.67
N ARG A 75 -10.05 0.58 4.18
CA ARG A 75 -10.87 1.79 4.26
C ARG A 75 -11.34 2.29 2.89
N VAL A 76 -10.46 2.25 1.87
CA VAL A 76 -10.84 2.65 0.51
C VAL A 76 -11.85 1.67 -0.09
N THR A 77 -11.63 0.36 0.07
CA THR A 77 -12.54 -0.68 -0.42
C THR A 77 -13.92 -0.58 0.24
N GLU A 78 -13.98 -0.40 1.56
CA GLU A 78 -15.24 -0.15 2.29
C GLU A 78 -15.91 1.14 1.80
N GLY A 79 -15.14 2.20 1.57
CA GLY A 79 -15.64 3.46 1.00
C GLY A 79 -16.24 3.28 -0.39
N LEU A 80 -15.59 2.50 -1.25
CA LEU A 80 -16.07 2.17 -2.60
C LEU A 80 -17.36 1.33 -2.56
N GLN A 81 -17.43 0.32 -1.70
CA GLN A 81 -18.63 -0.48 -1.52
C GLN A 81 -19.81 0.36 -1.01
N ALA A 82 -19.57 1.24 -0.03
CA ALA A 82 -20.59 2.13 0.49
C ALA A 82 -21.05 3.17 -0.54
N GLU A 83 -20.17 3.60 -1.45
CA GLU A 83 -20.55 4.47 -2.57
C GLU A 83 -21.37 3.68 -3.60
N GLY A 84 -21.00 2.45 -3.95
CA GLY A 84 -21.75 1.62 -4.92
C GLY A 84 -23.21 1.32 -4.51
N GLN A 85 -23.55 1.45 -3.23
CA GLN A 85 -24.92 1.27 -2.73
C GLN A 85 -25.79 2.55 -2.82
N ARG A 86 -25.21 3.70 -3.19
CA ARG A 86 -25.97 4.96 -3.34
C ARG A 86 -26.52 5.11 -4.75
N SER A 87 -27.70 5.72 -4.85
CA SER A 87 -28.42 5.94 -6.10
C SER A 87 -27.85 7.09 -6.96
N ASP A 88 -27.00 7.95 -6.39
CA ASP A 88 -26.37 9.09 -7.05
C ASP A 88 -24.90 8.84 -7.46
N THR A 89 -24.45 7.59 -7.38
CA THR A 89 -23.05 7.22 -7.65
C THR A 89 -22.72 7.30 -9.12
N ASP A 90 -21.58 7.93 -9.43
CA ASP A 90 -20.97 7.86 -10.76
C ASP A 90 -20.20 6.54 -10.90
N PRO A 91 -20.69 5.57 -11.71
CA PRO A 91 -20.05 4.28 -11.88
C PRO A 91 -18.66 4.40 -12.55
N SER A 92 -18.45 5.43 -13.37
CA SER A 92 -17.17 5.62 -14.07
C SER A 92 -16.07 6.08 -13.11
N GLU A 93 -16.40 6.91 -12.13
CA GLU A 93 -15.42 7.32 -11.12
C GLU A 93 -15.12 6.19 -10.13
N ALA A 94 -16.14 5.48 -9.67
CA ALA A 94 -15.95 4.31 -8.81
C ALA A 94 -15.03 3.28 -9.48
N ALA A 95 -15.21 3.04 -10.79
CA ALA A 95 -14.34 2.17 -11.58
C ALA A 95 -12.89 2.68 -11.65
N ARG A 96 -12.66 3.97 -11.97
CA ARG A 96 -11.30 4.55 -12.00
C ARG A 96 -10.61 4.50 -10.63
N MET A 97 -11.35 4.72 -9.56
CA MET A 97 -10.83 4.65 -8.19
C MET A 97 -10.47 3.21 -7.81
N ALA A 98 -11.31 2.23 -8.19
CA ALA A 98 -11.03 0.82 -7.99
C ALA A 98 -9.78 0.37 -8.78
N GLU A 99 -9.63 0.82 -10.02
CA GLU A 99 -8.44 0.60 -10.85
C GLU A 99 -7.19 1.22 -10.21
N THR A 100 -7.27 2.47 -9.76
CA THR A 100 -6.15 3.15 -9.09
C THR A 100 -5.73 2.40 -7.82
N LEU A 101 -6.71 1.91 -7.05
CA LEU A 101 -6.47 1.13 -5.84
C LEU A 101 -5.83 -0.23 -6.16
N SER A 102 -6.27 -0.92 -7.21
CA SER A 102 -5.73 -2.22 -7.61
C SER A 102 -4.28 -2.09 -8.10
N THR A 103 -3.97 -1.06 -8.89
CA THR A 103 -2.60 -0.74 -9.30
C THR A 103 -1.71 -0.45 -8.09
N ALA A 104 -2.13 0.43 -7.18
CA ALA A 104 -1.34 0.77 -6.00
C ALA A 104 -1.11 -0.45 -5.08
N ARG A 105 -2.10 -1.36 -4.98
CA ARG A 105 -1.94 -2.63 -4.28
C ARG A 105 -0.91 -3.52 -4.98
N ALA A 106 -1.00 -3.66 -6.30
CA ALA A 106 -0.08 -4.50 -7.07
C ALA A 106 1.38 -4.04 -6.90
N GLU A 107 1.64 -2.73 -7.03
CA GLU A 107 2.97 -2.13 -6.80
C GLU A 107 3.50 -2.41 -5.38
N MET A 108 2.63 -2.27 -4.36
CA MET A 108 3.02 -2.57 -2.98
C MET A 108 3.38 -4.05 -2.79
N LEU A 109 2.60 -4.96 -3.38
CA LEU A 109 2.85 -6.39 -3.29
C LEU A 109 4.15 -6.79 -4.00
N GLU A 110 4.44 -6.19 -5.15
CA GLU A 110 5.70 -6.37 -5.86
C GLU A 110 6.89 -5.90 -5.00
N ALA A 111 6.80 -4.72 -4.39
CA ALA A 111 7.85 -4.23 -3.49
C ALA A 111 8.08 -5.16 -2.29
N LEU A 112 7.01 -5.71 -1.70
CA LEU A 112 7.11 -6.69 -0.61
C LEU A 112 7.73 -8.01 -1.08
N GLU A 113 7.35 -8.50 -2.26
CA GLU A 113 7.90 -9.70 -2.84
C GLU A 113 9.42 -9.54 -3.07
N VAL A 114 9.84 -8.44 -3.69
CA VAL A 114 11.26 -8.11 -3.89
C VAL A 114 12.00 -8.09 -2.55
N ALA A 115 11.46 -7.41 -1.53
CA ALA A 115 12.07 -7.35 -0.21
C ALA A 115 12.20 -8.75 0.42
N SER A 116 11.16 -9.59 0.31
CA SER A 116 11.16 -10.96 0.85
C SER A 116 12.17 -11.87 0.15
N ARG A 117 12.31 -11.79 -1.18
CA ARG A 117 13.24 -12.58 -1.97
C ARG A 117 14.69 -12.19 -1.68
N ARG A 118 14.94 -10.90 -1.49
CA ARG A 118 16.27 -10.37 -1.14
C ARG A 118 16.74 -10.84 0.24
N TYR A 119 15.81 -11.08 1.17
CA TYR A 119 16.12 -11.44 2.56
C TYR A 119 15.35 -12.71 3.02
N PRO A 120 15.77 -13.91 2.56
CA PRO A 120 14.99 -15.15 2.66
C PRO A 120 14.72 -15.68 4.09
N TRP A 121 15.37 -15.14 5.12
CA TRP A 121 15.16 -15.52 6.53
C TRP A 121 14.08 -14.65 7.21
N ALA A 122 13.60 -13.58 6.57
CA ALA A 122 12.30 -13.01 6.89
C ALA A 122 11.23 -13.97 6.35
N LYS A 123 10.74 -14.90 7.17
CA LYS A 123 9.73 -15.90 6.80
C LYS A 123 8.61 -15.30 5.93
N PRO A 124 8.10 -16.04 4.94
CA PRO A 124 7.46 -15.48 3.75
C PRO A 124 6.18 -14.77 4.11
N TRP A 125 6.07 -13.51 3.68
CA TRP A 125 4.77 -12.94 3.39
C TRP A 125 4.06 -13.90 2.43
N ARG A 126 3.00 -14.55 2.90
CA ARG A 126 2.11 -15.33 2.03
C ARG A 126 0.90 -14.46 1.73
N PRO A 127 0.54 -14.23 0.46
CA PRO A 127 -0.78 -13.71 0.15
C PRO A 127 -1.80 -14.66 0.78
N ILE A 128 -2.80 -14.12 1.45
CA ILE A 128 -3.98 -14.90 1.85
C ILE A 128 -4.67 -15.24 0.52
N GLU A 129 -4.61 -16.51 0.12
CA GLU A 129 -5.47 -17.04 -0.93
C GLU A 129 -6.89 -17.11 -0.35
N GLU A 130 -7.79 -16.29 -0.89
CA GLU A 130 -9.25 -16.37 -0.66
C GLU A 130 -9.87 -17.45 -1.53
#